data_AF-A0AAV7QKS1-F1
#
_entry.id   AF-A0AAV7QKS1-F1
#
_cell.length_a   1.000
_cell.length_b   1.000
_cell.length_c   1.000
_cell.angle_alpha   90.00
_cell.angle_beta   90.00
_cell.angle_gamma   90.00
#
_symmetry.space_group_name_H-M   'P 1'
#
loop_
_entity.id
_entity.type
_entity.pdbx_description
1 polymer ?
#
loop_
_entity_poly.entity_id
_entity_poly.type
_entity_poly.pdbx_seq_one_letter_code
_entity_poly.pdbx_strand_id
1 'polypeptide(L)' 'LGVVEHSESPWASLVVLVPKPHSKDGKKEMRFCVDYRGLNQVTKTDAHPIPRADELIDTLASA' A
#
# COMPACT_ATOMS: atom_id res chain seq x y z
N LEU A 1 11.72 9.21 13.06
CA LEU A 1 10.47 8.41 12.92
C LEU A 1 10.64 6.94 13.30
N GLY A 2 11.85 6.34 13.28
CA GLY A 2 12.05 4.98 13.84
C GLY A 2 11.13 3.89 13.26
N VAL A 3 10.70 4.06 12.01
CA VAL A 3 9.66 3.22 11.37
C VAL A 3 10.17 1.82 11.04
N VAL A 4 11.48 1.67 10.85
CA VAL A 4 12.16 0.42 10.53
C VAL A 4 13.44 0.30 11.34
N GLU A 5 13.85 -0.93 11.62
CA GLU A 5 15.09 -1.29 12.30
C GLU A 5 15.72 -2.55 11.68
N HIS A 6 16.96 -2.85 12.05
CA HIS A 6 17.61 -4.10 11.65
C HIS A 6 16.88 -5.29 12.28
N SER A 7 16.73 -6.37 11.52
CA SER A 7 16.12 -7.60 12.02
C SER A 7 16.90 -8.83 11.56
N GLU A 8 16.85 -9.88 12.39
CA GLU A 8 17.30 -11.23 12.07
C GLU A 8 16.10 -12.18 11.90
N SER A 9 15.00 -11.64 11.33
CA SER A 9 13.75 -12.38 11.14
C SER A 9 13.97 -13.58 10.21
N PRO A 10 13.34 -14.74 10.49
CA PRO A 10 13.32 -15.85 9.55
C PRO A 10 12.43 -15.58 8.32
N TRP A 11 11.68 -14.47 8.33
CA TRP A 11 10.86 -14.02 7.21
C TRP A 11 11.49 -12.81 6.51
N ALA A 12 11.45 -12.83 5.17
CA ALA A 12 11.89 -11.72 4.33
C ALA A 12 10.95 -11.53 3.14
N SER A 13 10.96 -10.34 2.56
CA SER A 13 10.22 -10.01 1.34
C SER A 13 11.08 -9.12 0.44
N LEU A 14 10.89 -9.23 -0.87
CA LEU A 14 11.70 -8.50 -1.84
C LEU A 14 11.38 -7.00 -1.79
N VAL A 15 12.40 -6.18 -2.03
CA VAL A 15 12.25 -4.73 -2.21
C VAL A 15 12.28 -4.41 -3.70
N VAL A 16 11.32 -3.60 -4.14
CA VAL A 16 11.18 -3.12 -5.51
C VAL A 16 11.20 -1.60 -5.49
N LEU A 17 12.09 -1.00 -6.28
CA LEU A 17 12.13 0.44 -6.50
C LEU A 17 11.28 0.82 -7.70
N VAL A 18 10.22 1.60 -7.48
CA VAL A 18 9.24 1.95 -8.52
C VAL A 18 9.23 3.46 -8.74
N PRO A 19 9.38 3.96 -9.98
CA PRO A 19 9.28 5.39 -10.24
C PRO A 19 7.84 5.88 -10.03
N LYS A 20 7.69 7.03 -9.38
CA LYS A 20 6.42 7.76 -9.31
C LYS A 20 6.07 8.31 -10.70
N PRO A 21 4.91 7.94 -11.29
CA PRO A 21 4.57 8.31 -12.67
C PRO A 21 4.51 9.82 -12.94
N HIS A 22 4.11 10.62 -11.95
CA HIS A 22 3.96 12.07 -12.07
C HIS A 22 4.89 12.82 -11.10
N SER A 23 6.15 12.42 -11.06
CA SER A 23 7.13 13.14 -10.27
C SER A 23 7.29 14.57 -10.82
N LYS A 24 7.18 15.57 -9.94
CA LYS A 24 7.35 16.98 -10.31
C LYS A 24 8.84 17.25 -10.64
N ASP A 25 9.08 18.23 -11.50
CA ASP A 25 10.40 18.80 -11.78
C ASP A 25 11.42 17.88 -12.49
N GLY A 26 10.95 16.92 -13.31
CA GLY A 26 11.80 16.14 -14.22
C GLY A 26 12.71 15.10 -13.55
N LYS A 27 12.75 15.04 -12.22
CA LYS A 27 13.40 13.95 -11.46
C LYS A 27 12.42 12.81 -11.25
N LYS A 28 12.83 11.56 -11.46
CA LYS A 28 12.02 10.39 -11.12
C LYS A 28 12.07 10.15 -9.60
N GLU A 29 11.06 10.60 -8.84
CA GLU A 29 10.90 10.24 -7.43
C GLU A 29 10.65 8.73 -7.34
N MET A 30 11.59 8.00 -6.71
CA MET A 30 11.50 6.55 -6.56
C MET A 30 10.77 6.19 -5.26
N ARG A 31 9.91 5.18 -5.33
CA ARG A 31 9.24 4.59 -4.16
C ARG A 31 9.91 3.27 -3.80
N PHE A 32 10.17 3.10 -2.51
CA PHE A 32 10.60 1.85 -1.92
C PHE A 32 9.36 1.02 -1.60
N CYS A 33 9.09 -0.01 -2.40
CA CYS A 33 7.93 -0.89 -2.23
C CYS A 33 8.40 -2.28 -1.81
N VAL A 34 7.84 -2.82 -0.73
CA VAL A 34 8.11 -4.21 -0.31
C VAL A 34 7.04 -5.12 -0.92
N ASP A 35 7.46 -6.19 -1.59
CA ASP A 35 6.58 -7.16 -2.21
C ASP A 35 6.06 -8.17 -1.18
N TYR A 36 4.96 -7.82 -0.52
CA TYR A 36 4.30 -8.67 0.48
C TYR A 36 3.34 -9.72 -0.12
N ARG A 37 3.37 -10.02 -1.43
CA ARG A 37 2.41 -10.97 -2.02
C ARG A 37 2.43 -12.35 -1.33
N GLY A 38 3.61 -12.89 -1.03
CA GLY A 38 3.75 -14.15 -0.30
C GLY A 38 3.22 -14.08 1.13
N LEU A 39 3.52 -12.98 1.84
CA LEU A 39 3.02 -12.73 3.20
C LEU A 39 1.49 -12.60 3.23
N ASN A 40 0.91 -11.88 2.28
CA ASN A 40 -0.53 -11.66 2.20
C ASN A 40 -1.33 -12.95 1.96
N GLN A 41 -0.74 -13.95 1.29
CA GLN A 41 -1.39 -15.24 1.05
C GLN A 41 -1.53 -16.10 2.32
N VAL A 42 -0.59 -15.96 3.27
CA VAL A 42 -0.59 -16.73 4.53
C VAL A 42 -1.23 -15.97 5.69
N THR A 43 -1.49 -14.67 5.51
CA THR A 43 -2.08 -13.81 6.53
C THR A 43 -3.60 -13.89 6.47
N LYS A 44 -4.26 -14.02 7.62
CA LYS A 44 -5.72 -13.94 7.70
C LYS A 44 -6.17 -12.51 7.43
N THR A 45 -7.02 -12.32 6.42
CA THR A 45 -7.60 -11.01 6.11
C THR A 45 -8.58 -10.60 7.19
N ASP A 46 -8.42 -9.38 7.72
CA ASP A 46 -9.40 -8.73 8.58
C ASP A 46 -10.19 -7.70 7.75
N ALA A 47 -11.31 -8.15 7.19
CA ALA A 47 -12.08 -7.36 6.25
C ALA A 47 -13.06 -6.44 7.00
N HIS A 48 -12.71 -5.15 7.08
CA HIS A 48 -13.67 -4.11 7.45
C HIS A 48 -14.41 -3.62 6.19
N PRO A 49 -15.75 -3.51 6.20
CA PRO A 49 -16.49 -3.03 5.03
C PRO A 49 -16.12 -1.58 4.74
N ILE A 50 -15.58 -1.33 3.54
CA ILE A 50 -15.36 0.01 3.02
C ILE A 50 -16.36 0.19 1.87
N PRO A 51 -17.36 1.08 2.01
CA PRO A 51 -18.37 1.30 0.97
C PRO A 51 -17.71 1.85 -0.30
N ARG A 52 -18.35 1.60 -1.44
CA ARG A 52 -17.87 2.14 -2.70
C ARG A 52 -18.07 3.66 -2.72
N ALA A 53 -17.19 4.37 -3.43
CA ALA A 53 -17.32 5.82 -3.57
C ALA A 53 -18.68 6.22 -4.17
N ASP A 54 -19.17 5.47 -5.16
CA ASP A 54 -20.46 5.72 -5.81
C ASP A 54 -21.64 5.58 -4.82
N GLU A 55 -21.62 4.56 -3.96
CA GLU A 55 -22.65 4.34 -2.92
C GLU A 55 -22.71 5.50 -1.93
N LEU A 56 -21.55 6.06 -1.57
CA LEU A 56 -21.46 7.23 -0.69
C LEU A 56 -22.03 8.49 -1.37
N ILE A 57 -21.78 8.67 -2.66
CA ILE A 57 -22.27 9.81 -3.45
C ILE A 57 -23.79 9.73 -3.62
N ASP A 58 -24.33 8.56 -3.94
CA ASP A 58 -25.78 8.36 -4.11
C ASP A 58 -26.54 8.62 -2.80
N THR A 59 -25.96 8.20 -1.67
CA THR A 59 -26.49 8.49 -0.33
C THR A 59 -26.54 9.99 -0.05
N LEU A 60 -25.53 10.74 -0.50
CA LEU A 60 -25.49 12.20 -0.33
C LEU A 60 -26.48 12.93 -1.26
N ALA A 61 -26.62 12.48 -2.51
CA ALA A 61 -27.52 13.10 -3.48
C ALA A 61 -29.01 12.82 -3.21
N SER A 62 -29.30 11.76 -2.46
CA SER A 62 -30.66 11.39 -2.04
C SER A 62 -31.07 11.99 -0.69
N ALA A 63 -30.20 12.81 -0.07
CA ALA A 63 -30.42 13.48 1.20
C ALA A 63 -31.10 14.85 1.06
#